data_AF-A0A354SGY1-F1
#
_entry.id   AF-A0A354SGY1-F1
#
_cell.length_a   1.000
_cell.length_b   1.000
_cell.length_c   1.000
_cell.angle_alpha   90.00
_cell.angle_beta   90.00
_cell.angle_gamma   90.00
#
_symmetry.space_group_name_H-M   'P 1'
#
loop_
_entity.id
_entity.type
_entity.pdbx_description
1 polymer ?
#
loop_
_entity_poly.entity_id
_entity_poly.type
_entity_poly.pdbx_seq_one_letter_code
_entity_poly.pdbx_strand_id
1 'polypeptide(L)' 'MVLHAGYNEWANTNQIIVLYPQAQKNKANPYGCFDWWDYLDCGKDVYLTKEAPQMKAVRAMMKALSGK' A
#
# COMPACT_ATOMS: atom_id res chain seq x y z
N MET A 1 0.15 -0.32 13.63
CA MET A 1 -0.84 -1.15 14.36
C MET A 1 -1.39 -2.16 13.37
N VAL A 2 -0.93 -3.41 13.42
CA VAL A 2 -1.35 -4.47 12.46
C VAL A 2 -2.09 -5.63 13.14
N LEU A 3 -2.20 -5.59 14.47
CA LEU A 3 -2.68 -6.72 15.28
C LEU A 3 -4.19 -6.69 15.58
N HIS A 4 -4.85 -5.53 15.44
CA HIS A 4 -6.23 -5.35 15.92
C HIS A 4 -7.27 -5.26 14.80
N ALA A 5 -6.88 -5.55 13.55
CA ALA A 5 -7.78 -5.51 12.40
C ALA A 5 -8.54 -6.85 12.19
N GLY A 6 -8.15 -7.92 12.89
CA GLY A 6 -8.80 -9.24 12.82
C GLY A 6 -8.45 -10.09 11.59
N TYR A 7 -7.67 -9.55 10.64
CA TYR A 7 -7.31 -10.28 9.42
C TYR A 7 -6.33 -11.42 9.67
N ASN A 8 -5.46 -11.33 10.67
CA ASN A 8 -4.38 -12.31 10.89
C ASN A 8 -4.94 -13.65 11.37
N GLU A 9 -5.93 -13.61 12.25
CA GLU A 9 -6.56 -14.79 12.83
C GLU A 9 -7.26 -15.62 11.75
N TRP A 10 -7.96 -14.94 10.85
CA TRP A 10 -8.60 -15.58 9.70
C TRP A 10 -7.57 -16.07 8.68
N ALA A 11 -6.55 -15.28 8.37
CA ALA A 11 -5.51 -15.66 7.42
C ALA A 11 -4.73 -16.92 7.85
N ASN A 12 -4.47 -17.05 9.16
CA ASN A 12 -3.76 -18.18 9.75
C ASN A 12 -4.48 -19.53 9.53
N THR A 13 -5.82 -19.54 9.52
CA THR A 13 -6.61 -20.76 9.33
C THR A 13 -6.93 -21.08 7.87
N ASN A 14 -6.62 -20.17 6.94
CA ASN A 14 -6.99 -20.27 5.52
C ASN A 14 -5.80 -20.29 4.56
N GLN A 15 -4.57 -20.43 5.07
CA GLN A 15 -3.34 -20.41 4.27
C GLN A 15 -3.17 -19.13 3.42
N ILE A 16 -3.54 -17.98 3.99
CA ILE A 16 -3.48 -16.68 3.31
C ILE A 16 -2.35 -15.85 3.91
N ILE A 17 -1.61 -15.15 3.06
CA ILE A 17 -0.63 -14.13 3.46
C ILE A 17 -1.32 -12.76 3.41
N VAL A 18 -1.23 -11.99 4.49
CA VAL A 18 -1.72 -10.60 4.54
C VAL A 18 -0.53 -9.64 4.52
N LEU A 19 -0.46 -8.83 3.47
CA LEU A 19 0.53 -7.75 3.35
C LEU A 19 -0.08 -6.44 3.86
N TYR A 20 0.67 -5.71 4.70
CA TYR A 20 0.26 -4.40 5.24
C TYR A 20 1.22 -3.29 4.80
N PRO A 21 1.11 -2.75 3.57
CA PRO A 21 1.96 -1.63 3.13
C PRO A 21 1.73 -0.41 4.04
N GLN A 22 2.80 0.32 4.35
CA GLN A 22 2.72 1.49 5.25
C GLN A 22 3.08 2.75 4.46
N ALA A 23 2.16 3.72 4.43
CA ALA A 23 2.44 5.07 3.95
C ALA A 23 3.15 5.90 5.04
N GLN A 24 3.89 6.92 4.62
CA GLN A 24 4.65 7.79 5.53
C GLN A 24 4.22 9.24 5.40
N LYS A 25 4.29 9.96 6.52
CA LYS A 25 3.99 11.40 6.59
C LYS A 25 5.04 12.20 5.85
N ASN A 26 4.62 13.29 5.21
CA ASN A 26 5.50 14.31 4.64
C ASN A 26 4.83 15.69 4.72
N LYS A 27 5.50 16.74 4.19
CA LYS A 27 4.97 18.12 4.24
C LYS A 27 3.63 18.29 3.52
N ALA A 28 3.42 17.60 2.40
CA ALA A 28 2.18 17.66 1.63
C ALA A 28 1.10 16.70 2.17
N ASN A 29 1.50 15.65 2.90
CA ASN A 29 0.65 14.61 3.45
C ASN A 29 0.99 14.38 4.95
N PRO A 30 0.54 15.28 5.84
CA PRO A 30 0.88 15.23 7.27
C PRO A 30 0.23 14.05 8.01
N TYR A 31 -0.80 13.45 7.44
CA TYR A 31 -1.51 12.31 8.04
C TYR A 31 -0.97 10.95 7.56
N GLY A 32 -0.10 10.93 6.55
CA GLY A 32 0.49 9.69 6.03
C GLY A 32 -0.55 8.82 5.31
N CYS A 33 -1.48 9.45 4.59
CA CYS A 33 -2.47 8.77 3.77
C CYS A 33 -1.81 8.07 2.57
N PHE A 34 -2.48 7.08 2.00
CA PHE A 34 -2.19 6.69 0.62
C PHE A 34 -2.55 7.84 -0.32
N ASP A 35 -1.86 7.90 -1.46
CA ASP A 35 -2.00 8.98 -2.42
C ASP A 35 -3.30 8.84 -3.21
N TRP A 36 -4.27 9.68 -2.85
CA TRP A 36 -5.57 9.82 -3.51
C TRP A 36 -5.79 11.29 -3.97
N TRP A 37 -4.77 12.16 -3.79
CA TRP A 37 -4.86 13.59 -4.08
C TRP A 37 -3.70 14.11 -4.94
N ASP A 38 -2.92 13.22 -5.56
CA ASP A 38 -1.72 13.55 -6.32
C ASP A 38 -0.60 14.21 -5.48
N TYR A 39 -0.31 13.64 -4.31
CA TYR A 39 0.78 14.10 -3.46
C TYR A 39 2.17 13.80 -4.05
N LEU A 40 2.29 12.81 -4.93
CA LEU A 40 3.58 12.28 -5.40
C LEU A 40 3.87 12.52 -6.88
N ASP A 41 2.86 12.76 -7.73
CA ASP A 41 3.05 12.88 -9.18
C ASP A 41 2.96 14.33 -9.70
N CYS A 42 2.93 15.32 -8.80
CA CYS A 42 3.08 16.74 -9.11
C CYS A 42 2.04 17.29 -10.11
N GLY A 43 0.79 16.87 -10.04
CA GLY A 43 -0.29 17.35 -10.91
C GLY A 43 -0.37 16.61 -12.25
N LYS A 44 0.22 15.42 -12.34
CA LYS A 44 0.09 14.54 -13.51
C LYS A 44 -1.15 13.65 -13.45
N ASP A 45 -1.85 13.63 -12.32
CA ASP A 45 -3.08 12.87 -12.09
C ASP A 45 -2.96 11.36 -12.36
N VAL A 46 -1.74 10.81 -12.24
CA VAL A 46 -1.50 9.37 -12.47
C VAL A 46 -1.65 8.52 -11.20
N TYR A 47 -1.87 9.14 -10.04
CA TYR A 47 -1.93 8.51 -8.71
C TYR A 47 -2.99 7.38 -8.59
N LEU A 48 -4.06 7.42 -9.40
CA LEU A 48 -5.10 6.37 -9.47
C LEU A 48 -4.81 5.27 -10.52
N THR A 49 -3.70 5.37 -11.25
CA THR A 49 -3.35 4.44 -12.33
C THR A 49 -2.34 3.39 -11.88
N LYS A 50 -2.13 2.36 -12.71
CA LYS A 50 -1.07 1.37 -12.51
C LYS A 50 0.35 1.97 -12.57
N GLU A 51 0.47 3.17 -13.13
CA GLU A 51 1.74 3.88 -13.26
C GLU A 51 2.13 4.67 -12.01
N ALA A 52 1.20 4.84 -11.06
CA ALA A 52 1.42 5.58 -9.82
C ALA A 52 2.58 5.00 -8.99
N PRO A 53 3.41 5.83 -8.35
CA PRO A 53 4.52 5.39 -7.50
C PRO A 53 4.08 4.42 -6.39
N GLN A 54 2.97 4.70 -5.69
CA GLN A 54 2.48 3.82 -4.63
C GLN A 54 1.93 2.48 -5.17
N MET A 55 1.22 2.51 -6.30
CA MET A 55 0.72 1.28 -6.93
C MET A 55 1.86 0.38 -7.43
N LYS A 56 2.90 0.97 -7.99
CA LYS A 56 4.14 0.26 -8.37
C LYS A 56 4.84 -0.35 -7.16
N ALA A 57 4.94 0.39 -6.05
CA ALA A 57 5.55 -0.10 -4.82
C ALA A 57 4.79 -1.30 -4.23
N VAL A 58 3.46 -1.21 -4.11
CA VAL A 58 2.63 -2.32 -3.61
C VAL A 58 2.74 -3.54 -4.54
N ARG A 59 2.69 -3.34 -5.87
CA ARG A 59 2.89 -4.42 -6.85
C ARG A 59 4.26 -5.08 -6.69
N ALA A 60 5.33 -4.33 -6.43
CA ALA A 60 6.65 -4.89 -6.19
C ALA A 60 6.71 -5.74 -4.92
N MET A 61 6.08 -5.29 -3.82
CA MET A 61 5.96 -6.07 -2.59
C MET A 61 5.18 -7.37 -2.82
N MET A 62 4.06 -7.30 -3.53
CA MET A 62 3.30 -8.49 -3.91
C MET A 62 4.15 -9.47 -4.72
N LYS A 63 4.91 -8.97 -5.70
CA LYS A 63 5.80 -9.78 -6.53
C LYS A 63 6.86 -10.51 -5.71
N ALA A 64 7.47 -9.81 -4.76
CA ALA A 64 8.47 -10.38 -3.86
C ALA A 64 7.89 -11.53 -3.00
N LEU A 65 6.63 -11.44 -2.59
CA LEU A 65 5.94 -12.48 -1.82
C LEU A 65 5.44 -13.64 -2.69
N SER A 66 5.02 -13.39 -3.93
CA SER A 66 4.46 -14.42 -4.81
C SER A 66 5.51 -15.35 -5.43
N GLY A 67 6.80 -15.04 -5.31
CA GLY A 67 7.88 -15.84 -5.89
C GLY A 67 7.83 -15.96 -7.42
N LYS A 68 7.11 -15.05 -8.08
CA LYS A 68 6.89 -14.98 -9.54
C LYS A 68 7.08 -13.54 -10.00
#